data_AF-A0A5K1APD3-F1
#
_entry.id   AF-A0A5K1APD3-F1
#
_cell.length_a   1.000
_cell.length_b   1.000
_cell.length_c   1.000
_cell.angle_alpha   90.00
_cell.angle_beta   90.00
_cell.angle_gamma   90.00
#
_symmetry.space_group_name_H-M   'P 1'
#
loop_
_entity.id
_entity.type
_entity.pdbx_description
1 polymer ?
#
loop_
_entity_poly.entity_id
_entity_poly.type
_entity_poly.pdbx_seq_one_letter_code
_entity_poly.pdbx_strand_id
1 'polypeptide(L)' 'SRREDDWTCPSCGNVNFSFRTTCNMRNCTQSRPADHNL' A
#
# COMPACT_ATOMS: atom_id res chain seq x y z
N SER A 1 1.39 -11.56 -13.34
CA SER A 1 0.83 -11.96 -12.04
C SER A 1 1.08 -10.85 -11.04
N ARG A 2 0.10 -9.96 -10.84
CA ARG A 2 0.12 -9.00 -9.72
C ARG A 2 0.04 -9.87 -8.46
N ARG A 3 0.95 -9.70 -7.49
CA ARG A 3 0.79 -10.47 -6.26
C ARG A 3 -0.52 -9.97 -5.65
N GLU A 4 -1.43 -10.89 -5.40
CA GLU A 4 -2.79 -10.65 -4.89
C GLU A 4 -2.83 -9.79 -3.60
N ASP A 5 -1.68 -9.67 -2.96
CA ASP A 5 -1.48 -9.01 -1.67
C ASP A 5 -0.80 -7.63 -1.82
N ASP A 6 -0.43 -7.22 -3.04
CA ASP A 6 0.05 -5.87 -3.33
C ASP A 6 -1.07 -4.85 -3.08
N TRP A 7 -0.74 -3.72 -2.45
CA TRP A 7 -1.74 -2.75 -2.01
C TRP A 7 -1.52 -1.38 -2.64
N THR A 8 -2.61 -0.71 -3.00
CA THR A 8 -2.57 0.65 -3.52
C THR A 8 -2.67 1.63 -2.37
N CYS A 9 -1.74 2.57 -2.29
CA CYS A 9 -1.76 3.61 -1.27
C CYS A 9 -2.94 4.57 -1.50
N PRO A 10 -3.87 4.73 -0.54
CA PRO A 10 -5.05 5.58 -0.71
C PRO A 10 -4.70 7.07 -0.72
N SER A 11 -3.53 7.46 -0.22
CA SER A 11 -3.09 8.85 -0.15
C SER A 11 -2.46 9.36 -1.44
N CYS A 12 -1.71 8.52 -2.17
CA CYS A 12 -0.95 8.94 -3.35
C CYS A 12 -1.13 8.05 -4.59
N GLY A 13 -1.88 6.96 -4.48
CA GLY A 13 -2.12 6.02 -5.58
C GLY A 13 -0.94 5.09 -5.91
N ASN A 14 0.20 5.19 -5.20
CA ASN A 14 1.34 4.30 -5.43
C ASN A 14 0.99 2.85 -5.09
N VAL A 15 1.36 1.92 -5.97
CA VAL A 15 1.21 0.48 -5.72
C VAL A 15 2.44 0.00 -4.95
N ASN A 16 2.21 -0.58 -3.78
CA ASN A 16 3.24 -1.11 -2.89
C ASN A 16 3.23 -2.63 -2.90
N PHE A 17 4.40 -3.22 -2.70
CA PHE A 17 4.52 -4.66 -2.51
C PHE A 17 3.86 -5.11 -1.21
N SER A 18 3.27 -6.31 -1.23
CA SER A 18 2.52 -6.87 -0.10
C SER A 18 3.23 -6.89 1.25
N PHE A 19 4.53 -7.16 1.26
CA PHE A 19 5.33 -7.22 2.49
C PHE A 19 5.60 -5.83 3.11
N ARG A 20 5.31 -4.74 2.39
CA ARG A 20 5.53 -3.39 2.89
C ARG A 20 4.38 -2.97 3.79
N THR A 21 4.72 -2.60 5.01
CA THR A 21 3.80 -2.00 5.99
C THR A 21 3.66 -0.49 5.81
N THR A 22 4.48 0.12 4.95
CA THR A 22 4.50 1.56 4.69
C THR A 22 4.70 1.81 3.20
N CYS A 23 4.06 2.85 2.68
CA CYS A 23 4.19 3.28 1.30
C CYS A 23 5.66 3.61 0.97
N ASN A 24 6.16 3.08 -0.15
CA ASN A 24 7.53 3.23 -0.62
C ASN A 24 7.77 4.54 -1.40
N MET A 25 6.75 5.37 -1.55
CA MET A 25 6.84 6.62 -2.28
C MET A 25 7.59 7.66 -1.43
N ARG A 26 8.62 8.32 -1.98
CA ARG A 26 9.45 9.27 -1.20
C ARG A 26 8.65 10.42 -0.58
N ASN A 27 7.58 10.84 -1.24
CA ASN A 27 6.68 11.90 -0.79
C ASN A 27 5.41 11.37 -0.09
N CYS A 28 5.34 10.07 0.22
CA CYS A 28 4.21 9.49 0.93
C CYS A 28 4.64 8.30 1.77
N THR A 29 4.58 8.48 3.09
CA THR A 29 4.95 7.49 4.11
C THR A 29 3.72 6.87 4.77
N GLN A 30 2.60 6.83 4.06
CA GLN A 30 1.35 6.31 4.60
C GLN A 30 1.48 4.84 4.98
N SER A 31 1.00 4.48 6.16
CA SER A 31 0.95 3.08 6.61
C SER A 31 0.02 2.27 5.71
N ARG A 32 0.33 0.99 5.52
CA ARG A 32 -0.55 0.05 4.82
C ARG A 32 -1.91 0.13 5.51
N PRO A 33 -3.00 0.46 4.78
CA PRO A 33 -4.32 0.40 5.37
C PRO A 33 -4.49 -1.03 5.87
N ALA A 34 -4.71 -1.19 7.18
CA ALA A 34 -5.25 -2.45 7.67
C ALA A 34 -6.57 -2.60 6.91
N ASP A 35 -6.70 -3.70 6.17
CA ASP A 35 -7.92 -4.08 5.47
C ASP A 35 -9.01 -4.27 6.53
N HIS A 36 -9.55 -3.15 7.01
CA HIS A 36 -10.82 -3.10 7.69
C HIS A 36 -11.82 -3.00 6.55
N ASN A 37 -12.09 -4.15 5.96
CA ASN A 37 -13.30 -4.42 5.23
C ASN A 37 -14.50 -3.97 6.09
N LEU A 38 -14.91 -2.72 5.86
CA LEU A 38 -16.20 -2.11 6.20
C LEU A 38 -16.66 -1.34 4.98
#